data_AF-A0A480AQT6-F1
#
_entry.id   AF-A0A480AQT6-F1
#
_cell.length_a   1.000
_cell.length_b   1.000
_cell.length_c   1.000
_cell.angle_alpha   90.00
_cell.angle_beta   90.00
_cell.angle_gamma   90.00
#
_symmetry.space_group_name_H-M   'P 1'
#
loop_
_entity.id
_entity.type
_entity.pdbx_description
1 polymer ?
#
loop_
_entity_poly.entity_id
_entity_poly.type
_entity_poly.pdbx_seq_one_letter_code
_entity_poly.pdbx_strand_id
1 'polypeptide(L)'
;MRVFLWAFRLFIFFTLFAFALNNEQPVVVHWFFGAQWTAPMVIVVLAAFAGGAAVGVLAMVPAWWRHRRVARRHAPPPPPPQRTAPDTVTQAPSEFGPEHPPREGL
;
A
#
# COMPACT_ATOMS: atom_id res chain seq x y z
N MET A 1 16.35 6.28 17.17
CA MET A 1 15.39 6.66 16.09
C MET A 1 14.22 7.52 16.58
N ARG A 2 13.64 7.27 17.76
CA ARG A 2 12.51 8.05 18.30
C ARG A 2 12.84 9.54 18.57
N VAL A 3 14.09 9.83 18.96
CA VAL A 3 14.59 11.20 19.19
C VAL A 3 14.50 12.06 17.93
N PHE A 4 14.89 11.51 16.76
CA PHE A 4 14.79 12.24 15.48
C PHE A 4 13.35 12.55 15.11
N LEU A 5 12.42 11.60 15.30
CA LEU A 5 10.99 11.86 15.11
C LEU A 5 10.47 12.94 16.06
N TRP A 6 10.93 12.96 17.32
CA TRP A 6 10.54 13.97 18.31
C TRP A 6 11.10 15.35 17.95
N ALA A 7 12.38 15.43 17.61
CA ALA A 7 13.03 16.66 17.15
C ALA A 7 12.38 17.20 15.88
N PHE A 8 12.03 16.34 14.93
CA PHE A 8 11.33 16.73 13.71
C PHE A 8 9.93 17.28 13.99
N ARG A 9 9.16 16.65 14.88
CA ARG A 9 7.85 17.17 15.31
C ARG A 9 7.98 18.52 15.99
N LEU A 10 8.97 18.68 16.86
CA LEU A 10 9.25 19.94 17.54
C LEU A 10 9.67 21.03 16.56
N PHE A 11 10.53 20.69 15.60
CA PHE A 11 10.94 21.58 14.52
C PHE A 11 9.73 22.06 13.70
N ILE A 12 8.88 21.14 13.24
CA ILE A 12 7.64 21.50 12.53
C ILE A 12 6.77 22.41 13.40
N PHE A 13 6.59 22.07 14.67
CA PHE A 13 5.78 22.87 15.59
C PHE A 13 6.31 24.29 15.72
N PHE A 14 7.62 24.45 15.98
CA PHE A 14 8.24 25.77 16.06
C PHE A 14 8.12 26.55 14.77
N THR A 15 8.32 25.90 13.61
CA THR A 15 8.15 26.56 12.32
C THR A 15 6.72 27.05 12.13
N LEU A 16 5.72 26.19 12.38
CA LEU A 16 4.30 26.57 12.24
C LEU A 16 3.89 27.64 13.26
N PHE A 17 4.42 27.57 14.47
CA PHE A 17 4.14 28.54 15.53
C PHE A 17 4.77 29.90 15.24
N ALA A 18 6.06 29.93 14.88
CA ALA A 18 6.74 31.16 14.48
C ALA A 18 6.12 31.75 13.21
N PHE A 19 5.72 30.90 12.27
CA PHE A 19 4.95 31.31 11.09
C PHE A 19 3.63 31.96 11.50
N ALA A 20 2.87 31.35 12.42
CA ALA A 20 1.62 31.92 12.91
C ALA A 20 1.85 33.29 13.54
N LEU A 21 2.80 33.40 14.47
CA LEU A 21 3.14 34.66 15.14
C LEU A 21 3.57 35.77 14.16
N ASN A 22 4.38 35.42 13.14
CA ASN A 22 4.87 36.41 12.17
C ASN A 22 3.83 36.78 11.10
N ASN A 23 2.74 36.01 10.99
CA ASN A 23 1.66 36.17 10.01
C ASN A 23 0.28 36.35 10.68
N GLU A 24 0.23 36.94 11.88
CA GLU A 24 -1.03 37.30 12.54
C GLU A 24 -1.69 38.54 11.93
N GLN A 25 -1.02 39.24 11.00
CA GLN A 25 -1.59 40.45 10.43
C GLN A 25 -2.94 40.15 9.74
N PRO A 26 -3.95 41.00 9.95
CA PRO A 26 -5.22 40.88 9.26
C PRO A 26 -5.01 41.16 7.77
N VAL A 27 -5.48 40.26 6.91
CA VAL A 27 -5.52 40.43 5.46
C VAL A 27 -6.96 40.51 4.99
N VAL A 28 -7.22 41.46 4.08
CA VAL A 28 -8.52 41.60 3.41
C VAL A 28 -8.48 40.80 2.12
N VAL A 29 -9.37 39.82 2.02
CA VAL A 29 -9.57 39.06 0.79
C VAL A 29 -10.80 39.61 0.09
N HIS A 30 -10.60 40.03 -1.15
CA HIS A 30 -11.60 40.71 -1.95
C HIS A 30 -12.31 39.68 -2.83
N TRP A 31 -13.61 39.54 -2.62
CA TRP A 31 -14.48 38.70 -3.43
C TRP A 31 -15.20 39.54 -4.49
N PHE A 32 -16.00 38.85 -5.29
CA PHE A 32 -16.87 39.44 -6.28
C PHE A 32 -17.95 40.33 -5.61
N PHE A 33 -18.47 41.32 -6.35
CA PHE A 33 -19.53 42.23 -5.88
C PHE A 33 -19.17 43.13 -4.68
N GLY A 34 -17.88 43.39 -4.47
CA GLY A 34 -17.40 44.25 -3.37
C GLY A 34 -17.47 43.58 -1.99
N ALA A 35 -17.82 42.29 -1.92
CA ALA A 35 -17.74 41.53 -0.68
C ALA A 35 -16.27 41.40 -0.28
N GLN A 36 -15.95 41.84 0.93
CA GLN A 36 -14.62 41.72 1.50
C GLN A 36 -14.73 41.04 2.86
N TRP A 37 -13.83 40.12 3.12
CA TRP A 37 -13.70 39.48 4.42
C TRP A 37 -12.27 39.61 4.92
N THR A 38 -12.13 39.84 6.22
CA THR A 38 -10.82 40.01 6.85
C THR A 38 -10.54 38.79 7.70
N ALA A 39 -9.37 38.19 7.50
CA ALA A 39 -8.91 37.04 8.28
C ALA A 39 -7.41 37.18 8.55
N PRO A 40 -6.87 36.55 9.60
CA PRO A 40 -5.42 36.46 9.80
C PRO A 40 -4.74 35.78 8.60
N MET A 41 -3.62 36.35 8.13
CA MET A 41 -2.89 35.86 6.95
C MET A 41 -2.52 34.38 7.07
N VAL A 42 -2.11 33.94 8.27
CA VAL A 42 -1.82 32.53 8.56
C VAL A 42 -2.97 31.59 8.19
N ILE A 43 -4.22 31.95 8.48
CA ILE A 43 -5.40 31.11 8.19
C ILE A 43 -5.62 30.99 6.70
N VAL A 44 -5.49 32.11 5.98
CA VAL A 44 -5.67 32.16 4.52
C VAL A 44 -4.64 31.25 3.82
N VAL A 45 -3.37 31.35 4.21
CA VAL A 45 -2.29 30.53 3.64
C VAL A 45 -2.50 29.05 3.95
N LEU A 46 -2.83 28.70 5.20
CA LEU A 46 -3.09 27.32 5.60
C LEU A 46 -4.26 26.70 4.83
N ALA A 47 -5.37 27.45 4.68
CA ALA A 47 -6.53 26.98 3.95
C ALA A 47 -6.23 26.77 2.46
N ALA A 48 -5.52 27.72 1.82
CA ALA A 48 -5.12 27.61 0.43
C ALA A 48 -4.18 26.41 0.20
N PHE A 49 -3.19 26.22 1.08
CA PHE A 49 -2.27 25.10 1.01
C PHE A 49 -2.99 23.76 1.22
N ALA A 50 -3.84 23.64 2.24
CA ALA A 50 -4.60 22.42 2.51
C ALA A 50 -5.54 22.08 1.35
N GLY A 51 -6.22 23.09 0.78
CA GLY A 51 -7.05 22.93 -0.41
C GLY A 51 -6.24 22.46 -1.62
N GLY A 52 -5.10 23.09 -1.89
CA GLY A 52 -4.20 22.70 -2.98
C GLY A 52 -3.65 21.28 -2.81
N ALA A 53 -3.26 20.89 -1.60
CA ALA A 53 -2.81 19.55 -1.29
C ALA A 53 -3.92 18.51 -1.49
N ALA A 54 -5.15 18.79 -1.03
CA ALA A 54 -6.30 17.92 -1.25
C ALA A 54 -6.58 17.73 -2.75
N VAL A 55 -6.56 18.82 -3.53
CA VAL A 55 -6.71 18.76 -4.99
C VAL A 55 -5.57 17.97 -5.63
N GLY A 56 -4.32 18.18 -5.21
CA GLY A 56 -3.16 17.44 -5.71
C GLY A 56 -3.26 15.94 -5.45
N VAL A 57 -3.67 15.55 -4.24
CA VAL A 57 -3.93 14.14 -3.90
C VAL A 57 -5.06 13.58 -4.75
N LEU A 58 -6.19 14.30 -4.88
CA LEU A 58 -7.32 13.87 -5.71
C LEU A 58 -6.93 13.70 -7.19
N ALA A 59 -6.07 14.58 -7.72
CA ALA A 59 -5.55 14.47 -9.07
C ALA A 59 -4.68 13.22 -9.28
N MET A 60 -3.99 12.73 -8.24
CA MET A 60 -3.17 11.51 -8.28
C MET A 60 -3.99 10.21 -8.17
N VAL A 61 -5.19 10.23 -7.57
CA VAL A 61 -6.06 9.04 -7.42
C VAL A 61 -6.36 8.32 -8.75
N PRO A 62 -6.81 8.99 -9.83
CA PRO A 62 -7.12 8.30 -11.09
C PRO A 62 -5.88 7.67 -11.75
N ALA A 63 -4.71 8.30 -11.65
CA ALA A 63 -3.46 7.73 -12.15
C ALA A 63 -3.10 6.44 -11.39
N TRP A 64 -3.20 6.46 -10.05
CA TRP A 64 -2.96 5.28 -9.22
C TRP A 64 -3.92 4.13 -9.55
N TRP A 65 -5.19 4.41 -9.83
CA TRP A 65 -6.16 3.40 -10.25
C TRP A 65 -5.86 2.77 -11.61
N ARG A 66 -5.31 3.54 -12.56
CA ARG A 66 -4.87 3.02 -13.86
C ARG A 66 -3.65 2.11 -13.69
N HIS A 67 -2.63 2.55 -12.94
CA HIS A 67 -1.46 1.74 -12.64
C HIS A 67 -1.83 0.42 -11.93
N ARG A 68 -2.75 0.47 -10.95
CA ARG A 68 -3.21 -0.73 -10.24
C ARG A 68 -3.99 -1.71 -11.14
N ARG A 69 -4.76 -1.21 -12.12
CA ARG A 69 -5.45 -2.06 -13.12
C ARG A 69 -4.47 -2.73 -14.07
N VAL A 70 -3.46 -2.00 -14.55
CA VAL A 70 -2.42 -2.57 -15.44
C VAL A 70 -1.59 -3.63 -14.71
N ALA A 71 -1.20 -3.38 -13.45
CA ALA A 71 -0.48 -4.35 -12.63
C ALA A 71 -1.27 -5.66 -12.41
N ARG A 72 -2.60 -5.58 -12.25
CA ARG A 72 -3.46 -6.79 -12.15
C ARG A 72 -3.58 -7.56 -13.47
N ARG A 73 -3.45 -6.90 -14.63
CA ARG A 73 -3.48 -7.57 -15.94
C ARG A 73 -2.18 -8.28 -16.29
N HIS A 74 -1.06 -7.88 -15.66
CA HIS A 74 0.25 -8.51 -15.85
C HIS A 74 0.61 -9.48 -14.71
N ALA A 75 -0.38 -9.91 -13.91
CA ALA A 75 -0.16 -10.95 -12.93
C ALA A 75 0.29 -12.24 -13.65
N PRO A 76 1.41 -12.86 -13.24
CA PRO A 76 1.88 -14.09 -13.86
C PRO A 76 0.79 -15.17 -13.80
N PRO A 77 0.63 -16.00 -14.84
CA PRO A 77 -0.30 -17.12 -14.80
C PRO A 77 0.03 -18.02 -13.59
N PRO A 78 -1.00 -18.59 -12.93
CA PRO A 78 -0.79 -19.47 -11.79
C PRO A 78 0.13 -20.63 -12.20
N PRO A 79 1.05 -21.05 -11.33
CA PRO A 79 1.92 -22.17 -11.62
C PRO A 79 1.05 -23.41 -11.92
N PRO A 80 1.45 -24.25 -12.89
CA PRO A 80 0.71 -25.46 -13.19
C PRO A 80 0.53 -26.31 -11.93
N PRO A 81 -0.61 -27.00 -11.77
CA PRO A 81 -0.85 -27.82 -10.59
C PRO A 81 0.29 -28.82 -10.44
N GLN A 82 0.97 -28.76 -9.29
CA GLN A 82 1.94 -29.79 -8.92
C GLN A 82 1.15 -31.09 -8.80
N ARG A 83 1.45 -32.02 -9.70
CA ARG A 83 1.01 -33.41 -9.60
C ARG A 83 1.59 -33.94 -8.29
N THR A 84 0.75 -34.10 -7.27
CA THR A 84 1.07 -34.94 -6.13
C THR A 84 1.37 -36.32 -6.69
N ALA A 85 2.63 -36.74 -6.62
CA ALA A 85 2.99 -38.11 -6.91
C ALA A 85 2.15 -39.01 -5.99
N PRO A 86 1.50 -40.08 -6.49
CA PRO A 86 0.72 -40.95 -5.64
C PRO A 86 1.62 -41.54 -4.56
N ASP A 87 1.12 -41.44 -3.34
CA ASP A 87 1.68 -42.01 -2.14
C ASP A 87 2.08 -43.47 -2.37
N THR A 88 3.25 -43.79 -1.82
CA THR A 88 3.75 -45.11 -1.46
C THR A 88 2.65 -46.18 -1.43
N VAL A 89 2.62 -47.04 -2.44
CA VAL A 89 1.90 -48.32 -2.35
C VAL A 89 2.59 -49.13 -1.26
N THR A 90 1.97 -49.15 -0.09
CA THR A 90 2.13 -50.17 0.95
C THR A 90 2.22 -51.55 0.30
N GLN A 91 3.42 -52.14 0.29
CA GLN A 91 3.57 -53.57 0.04
C GLN A 91 2.92 -54.30 1.22
N ALA A 92 1.77 -54.93 0.97
CA ALA A 92 1.22 -55.95 1.86
C ALA A 92 1.95 -57.27 1.60
N PRO A 93 2.43 -57.98 2.64
CA PRO A 93 3.02 -59.30 2.48
C PRO A 93 1.89 -60.33 2.38
N SER A 94 1.66 -60.85 1.19
CA SER A 94 0.88 -62.09 1.04
C SER A 94 1.84 -63.23 0.71
N GLU A 95 2.20 -63.96 1.77
CA GLU A 95 2.32 -65.41 1.72
C GLU A 95 1.18 -66.00 0.87
N PHE A 96 1.53 -66.94 -0.02
CA PHE A 96 0.85 -68.22 -0.31
C PHE A 96 1.28 -68.69 -1.71
N GLY A 97 2.04 -69.78 -1.75
CA GLY A 97 2.49 -70.46 -2.97
C GLY A 97 1.37 -71.17 -3.73
N PRO A 98 1.72 -71.86 -4.83
CA PRO A 98 2.06 -73.27 -4.64
C PRO A 98 3.38 -73.70 -5.29
N GLU A 99 3.94 -74.75 -4.68
CA GLU A 99 5.10 -75.55 -5.09
C GLU A 99 5.16 -75.89 -6.59
N HIS A 100 6.38 -75.94 -7.12
CA HIS A 100 6.70 -76.59 -8.39
C HIS A 100 7.49 -77.89 -8.10
N PRO A 101 7.13 -79.05 -8.68
CA PRO A 101 7.82 -80.32 -8.41
C PRO A 101 9.19 -80.42 -9.12
N PRO A 102 10.03 -81.41 -8.72
CA PRO A 102 11.45 -81.50 -9.08
C PRO A 102 11.68 -81.91 -10.54
N ARG A 103 12.63 -81.28 -11.23
CA ARG A 103 13.11 -81.75 -12.54
C ARG A 103 14.09 -82.90 -12.33
N GLU A 104 13.62 -84.13 -12.57
CA GLU A 104 14.49 -85.29 -12.72
C GLU A 104 15.10 -85.35 -14.13
N GLY A 105 16.42 -85.58 -14.16
CA GLY A 105 17.23 -86.28 -15.16
C GLY A 105 16.91 -86.21 -16.65
N LEU A 106 17.84 -85.63 -17.41
CA LEU A 106 18.42 -86.21 -18.62
C LEU A 106 19.83 -85.65 -18.84
#